data_AF-C3ZYQ8-F1
#
_entry.id   AF-C3ZYQ8-F1
#
_cell.length_a   1.000
_cell.length_b   1.000
_cell.length_c   1.000
_cell.angle_alpha   90.00
_cell.angle_beta   90.00
_cell.angle_gamma   90.00
#
_symmetry.space_group_name_H-M   'P 1'
#
loop_
_entity.id
_entity.type
_entity.pdbx_description
1 polymer ?
#
loop_
_entity_poly.entity_id
_entity_poly.type
_entity_poly.pdbx_seq_one_letter_code
_entity_poly.pdbx_strand_id
1 'polypeptide(L)'
;RGSILGKFSRLSGLIFSCRNEIFVADHDNSRVQAFNIKGVYIRHFLTTVPGKAGSTIFPEGLSVDGNENLWVVGNAKFSSYVVQYNNEGRALTKFEVPWSQRVRSIAVDTKSNHILVTKRDRVPQELYIYQPNGSFVRKLENSFSESVVVNRAGNILTTKCNMVHVYNQTGYPLFSFAGHGDSASALTYPKGICTDTSGHIFVVSRG
;
A
#
# COMPACT_ATOMS: atom_id res chain seq x y z
N ARG A 1 20.34 7.24 -7.43
CA ARG A 1 20.18 6.54 -6.13
C ARG A 1 20.90 7.36 -5.06
N GLY A 2 20.35 7.50 -3.85
CA GLY A 2 21.00 8.28 -2.78
C GLY A 2 20.03 8.79 -1.71
N SER A 3 20.57 9.51 -0.72
CA SER A 3 19.86 10.06 0.43
C SER A 3 19.48 11.54 0.29
N ILE A 4 20.02 12.24 -0.71
CA ILE A 4 19.68 13.64 -0.99
C ILE A 4 18.21 13.80 -1.44
N LEU A 5 17.69 15.01 -1.36
CA LEU A 5 16.31 15.33 -1.76
C LEU A 5 16.08 15.02 -3.25
N GLY A 6 14.92 14.45 -3.58
CA GLY A 6 14.60 14.05 -4.96
C GLY A 6 15.38 12.83 -5.47
N LYS A 7 16.24 12.21 -4.63
CA LYS A 7 16.84 10.90 -4.90
C LYS A 7 16.26 9.86 -3.94
N PHE A 8 16.33 8.61 -4.37
CA PHE A 8 15.81 7.46 -3.63
C PHE A 8 16.92 6.45 -3.36
N SER A 9 16.88 5.81 -2.20
CA SER A 9 17.79 4.71 -1.87
C SER A 9 17.19 3.36 -2.30
N ARG A 10 15.94 3.11 -1.90
CA ARG A 10 15.14 1.94 -2.31
C ARG A 10 13.66 2.30 -2.36
N LEU A 11 13.06 2.21 -3.54
CA LEU A 11 11.64 2.47 -3.76
C LEU A 11 10.82 1.23 -3.40
N SER A 12 9.77 1.39 -2.60
CA SER A 12 8.90 0.28 -2.18
C SER A 12 7.43 0.44 -2.59
N GLY A 13 6.94 1.68 -2.69
CA GLY A 13 5.56 2.00 -3.07
C GLY A 13 5.39 3.46 -3.52
N LEU A 14 4.33 3.73 -4.27
CA LEU A 14 3.96 5.05 -4.80
C LEU A 14 2.43 5.17 -4.87
N ILE A 15 1.89 6.34 -4.57
CA ILE A 15 0.45 6.64 -4.66
C ILE A 15 0.22 8.08 -5.12
N PHE A 16 -0.93 8.34 -5.73
CA PHE A 16 -1.41 9.67 -6.09
C PHE A 16 -2.46 10.14 -5.09
N SER A 17 -2.46 11.43 -4.76
CA SER A 17 -3.50 12.08 -3.96
C SER A 17 -4.48 12.85 -4.84
N CYS A 18 -5.65 13.23 -4.30
CA CYS A 18 -6.60 14.04 -5.08
C CYS A 18 -6.15 15.50 -5.26
N ARG A 19 -5.07 15.92 -4.57
CA ARG A 19 -4.42 17.23 -4.72
C ARG A 19 -3.30 17.26 -5.78
N ASN A 20 -3.25 16.27 -6.68
CA ASN A 20 -2.24 16.14 -7.72
C ASN A 20 -0.80 16.04 -7.16
N GLU A 21 -0.66 15.37 -6.01
CA GLU A 21 0.63 15.02 -5.44
C GLU A 21 0.92 13.54 -5.60
N ILE A 22 2.19 13.22 -5.78
CA ILE A 22 2.73 11.87 -5.86
C ILE A 22 3.52 11.61 -4.58
N PHE A 23 3.07 10.67 -3.77
CA PHE A 23 3.79 10.23 -2.58
C PHE A 23 4.59 8.96 -2.90
N VAL A 24 5.84 8.95 -2.47
CA VAL A 24 6.80 7.89 -2.78
C VAL A 24 7.47 7.40 -1.51
N ALA A 25 7.39 6.09 -1.26
CA ALA A 25 8.04 5.44 -0.14
C ALA A 25 9.51 5.18 -0.46
N ASP A 26 10.39 5.85 0.27
CA ASP A 26 11.85 5.70 0.16
C ASP A 26 12.33 4.85 1.34
N HIS A 27 12.20 3.53 1.17
CA HIS A 27 12.32 2.51 2.21
C HIS A 27 13.60 2.68 3.02
N ASP A 28 14.76 2.62 2.38
CA ASP A 28 16.05 2.58 3.10
C ASP A 28 16.42 3.93 3.73
N ASN A 29 15.76 5.02 3.31
CA ASN A 29 15.90 6.34 3.94
C ASN A 29 14.84 6.59 5.02
N SER A 30 13.95 5.65 5.32
CA SER A 30 12.87 5.77 6.32
C SER A 30 12.06 7.07 6.18
N ARG A 31 11.66 7.38 4.94
CA ARG A 31 10.92 8.61 4.63
C ARG A 31 9.91 8.40 3.52
N VAL A 32 8.95 9.31 3.45
CA VAL A 32 8.08 9.51 2.30
C VAL A 32 8.45 10.84 1.65
N GLN A 33 8.57 10.85 0.33
CA GLN A 33 8.79 12.06 -0.46
C GLN A 33 7.52 12.38 -1.27
N ALA A 34 7.18 13.65 -1.38
CA ALA A 34 6.05 14.17 -2.15
C ALA A 34 6.53 14.97 -3.35
N PHE A 35 5.92 14.74 -4.50
CA PHE A 35 6.20 15.41 -5.78
C PHE A 35 4.90 15.92 -6.39
N ASN A 36 4.96 16.89 -7.30
CA ASN A 36 3.80 17.21 -8.13
C ASN A 36 3.69 16.22 -9.32
N ILE A 37 2.60 16.30 -10.07
CA ILE A 37 2.39 15.46 -11.28
C ILE A 37 3.46 15.65 -12.37
N LYS A 38 4.25 16.72 -12.33
CA LYS A 38 5.38 16.95 -13.25
C LYS A 38 6.69 16.33 -12.74
N GLY A 39 6.67 15.64 -11.60
CA GLY A 39 7.84 15.03 -10.98
C GLY A 39 8.75 16.01 -10.23
N VAL A 40 8.30 17.24 -9.98
CA VAL A 40 9.06 18.22 -9.19
C VAL A 40 8.88 17.92 -7.71
N TYR A 41 10.01 17.81 -6.99
CA TYR A 41 10.02 17.60 -5.54
C TYR A 41 9.31 18.74 -4.82
N ILE A 42 8.41 18.40 -3.90
CA ILE A 42 7.69 19.36 -3.04
C ILE A 42 8.24 19.31 -1.62
N ARG A 43 8.16 18.14 -0.98
CA ARG A 43 8.52 17.96 0.44
C ARG A 43 8.85 16.50 0.75
N HIS A 44 9.33 16.25 1.96
CA HIS A 44 9.44 14.91 2.52
C HIS A 44 9.19 14.95 4.02
N PHE A 45 8.96 13.78 4.60
CA PHE A 45 8.88 13.60 6.03
C PHE A 45 9.39 12.22 6.42
N LEU A 46 9.94 12.13 7.63
CA LEU A 46 10.36 10.86 8.21
C LEU A 46 9.14 10.05 8.63
N THR A 47 9.19 8.74 8.41
CA THR A 47 8.12 7.79 8.78
C THR A 47 8.20 7.45 10.26
N THR A 48 8.04 8.48 11.10
CA THR A 48 8.04 8.39 12.56
C THR A 48 6.80 7.68 13.07
N VAL A 49 6.93 6.99 14.21
CA VAL A 49 5.84 6.25 14.85
C VAL A 49 5.34 7.05 16.07
N PRO A 50 4.06 7.49 16.09
CA PRO A 50 3.56 8.34 17.17
C PRO A 50 3.60 7.61 18.52
N GLY A 51 3.90 8.35 19.59
CA GLY A 51 4.02 7.81 20.94
C GLY A 51 5.21 6.86 21.16
N LYS A 52 6.20 6.81 20.25
CA LYS A 52 7.41 5.98 20.39
C LYS A 52 8.63 6.77 19.95
N ALA A 53 9.23 7.50 20.89
CA ALA A 53 10.35 8.40 20.62
C ALA A 53 11.50 7.68 19.88
N GLY A 54 12.02 8.31 18.83
CA GLY A 54 13.10 7.76 18.01
C GLY A 54 12.74 6.57 17.13
N SER A 55 11.48 6.09 17.14
CA SER A 55 11.06 4.96 16.30
C SER A 55 10.59 5.43 14.94
N THR A 56 11.13 4.82 13.89
CA THR A 56 10.69 4.94 12.50
C THR A 56 10.28 3.58 11.96
N ILE A 57 9.48 3.59 10.89
CA ILE A 57 9.26 2.41 10.04
C ILE A 57 10.02 2.56 8.74
N PHE A 58 10.46 1.45 8.17
CA PHE A 58 10.80 1.38 6.77
C PHE A 58 9.50 1.24 5.96
N PRO A 59 9.09 2.27 5.20
CA PRO A 59 7.81 2.24 4.51
C PRO A 59 7.81 1.23 3.37
N GLU A 60 6.73 0.46 3.25
CA GLU A 60 6.54 -0.56 2.22
C GLU A 60 5.39 -0.20 1.27
N GLY A 61 4.21 0.08 1.83
CA GLY A 61 3.01 0.43 1.07
C GLY A 61 2.40 1.76 1.52
N LEU A 62 1.75 2.44 0.60
CA LEU A 62 1.11 3.74 0.80
C LEU A 62 -0.34 3.70 0.31
N SER A 63 -1.24 4.38 1.01
CA SER A 63 -2.62 4.63 0.58
C SER A 63 -3.09 5.97 1.13
N VAL A 64 -4.05 6.62 0.48
CA VAL A 64 -4.60 7.91 0.89
C VAL A 64 -6.09 7.73 1.18
N ASP A 65 -6.56 8.28 2.30
CA ASP A 65 -7.98 8.28 2.65
C ASP A 65 -8.75 9.47 2.06
N GLY A 66 -10.07 9.48 2.22
CA GLY A 66 -10.93 10.56 1.70
C GLY A 66 -10.68 11.94 2.32
N ASN A 67 -9.93 12.01 3.42
CA ASN A 67 -9.53 13.25 4.09
C ASN A 67 -8.11 13.70 3.71
N GLU A 68 -7.50 13.07 2.70
CA GLU A 68 -6.12 13.32 2.28
C GLU A 68 -5.07 12.99 3.35
N ASN A 69 -5.39 12.10 4.29
CA ASN A 69 -4.36 11.55 5.17
C ASN A 69 -3.69 10.37 4.48
N LEU A 70 -2.37 10.30 4.64
CA LEU A 70 -1.56 9.22 4.12
C LEU A 70 -1.48 8.09 5.16
N TRP A 71 -1.91 6.92 4.76
CA TRP A 71 -1.74 5.67 5.50
C TRP A 71 -0.52 4.94 4.96
N VAL A 72 0.45 4.70 5.84
CA VAL A 72 1.71 4.04 5.51
C VAL A 72 1.79 2.74 6.29
N VAL A 73 2.08 1.66 5.59
CA VAL A 73 2.44 0.41 6.23
C VAL A 73 3.95 0.19 6.11
N GLY A 74 4.57 -0.27 7.19
CA GLY A 74 6.01 -0.47 7.21
C GLY A 74 6.50 -1.32 8.37
N ASN A 75 7.73 -1.81 8.21
CA ASN A 75 8.39 -2.65 9.19
C ASN A 75 9.34 -1.80 10.04
N ALA A 76 9.35 -1.97 11.35
CA ALA A 76 10.39 -1.45 12.23
C ALA A 76 11.40 -2.57 12.55
N LYS A 77 12.39 -2.29 13.42
CA LYS A 77 13.37 -3.29 13.90
C LYS A 77 12.71 -4.55 14.47
N PHE A 78 11.50 -4.37 14.98
CA PHE A 78 10.87 -5.24 15.95
C PHE A 78 9.40 -5.41 15.57
N SER A 79 8.55 -4.37 15.58
CA SER A 79 7.14 -4.51 15.14
C SER A 79 6.92 -4.14 13.67
N SER A 80 5.77 -4.52 13.12
CA SER A 80 5.18 -3.92 11.91
C SER A 80 4.12 -2.90 12.33
N TYR A 81 4.00 -1.79 11.61
CA TYR A 81 3.01 -0.75 11.91
C TYR A 81 2.22 -0.37 10.67
N VAL A 82 0.98 0.02 10.92
CA VAL A 82 0.25 0.96 10.07
C VAL A 82 0.24 2.30 10.79
N VAL A 83 0.63 3.37 10.09
CA VAL A 83 0.70 4.72 10.63
C VAL A 83 -0.03 5.68 9.69
N GLN A 84 -0.92 6.49 10.25
CA GLN A 84 -1.59 7.57 9.53
C GLN A 84 -0.81 8.87 9.71
N TYR A 85 -0.60 9.61 8.63
CA TYR A 85 0.03 10.93 8.60
C TYR A 85 -0.91 11.93 7.96
N ASN A 86 -0.89 13.18 8.41
CA ASN A 86 -1.55 14.26 7.67
C ASN A 86 -0.79 14.58 6.37
N ASN A 87 -1.35 15.47 5.55
CA ASN A 87 -0.75 15.95 4.31
C ASN A 87 0.63 16.60 4.48
N GLU A 88 0.95 17.12 5.67
CA GLU A 88 2.26 17.73 5.98
C GLU A 88 3.30 16.70 6.45
N GLY A 89 2.90 15.44 6.67
CA GLY A 89 3.79 14.38 7.15
C GLY A 89 3.87 14.23 8.66
N ARG A 90 2.99 14.90 9.42
CA ARG A 90 2.85 14.72 10.87
C ARG A 90 2.07 13.43 11.14
N ALA A 91 2.66 12.53 11.94
CA ALA A 91 1.98 11.32 12.38
C ALA A 91 0.78 11.64 13.27
N LEU A 92 -0.36 11.02 12.97
CA LEU A 92 -1.64 11.22 13.68
C LEU A 92 -1.94 10.05 14.60
N THR A 93 -2.03 8.84 14.06
CA THR A 93 -2.32 7.61 14.80
C THR A 93 -1.54 6.43 14.24
N LYS A 94 -1.54 5.33 14.97
CA LYS A 94 -0.93 4.07 14.56
C LYS A 94 -1.69 2.89 15.13
N PHE A 95 -1.49 1.73 14.54
CA PHE A 95 -1.70 0.45 15.20
C PHE A 95 -0.59 -0.53 14.85
N GLU A 96 -0.32 -1.44 15.78
CA GLU A 96 0.67 -2.49 15.57
C GLU A 96 0.02 -3.65 14.81
N VAL A 97 0.74 -4.15 13.81
CA VAL A 97 0.41 -5.41 13.15
C VAL A 97 1.23 -6.50 13.85
N PRO A 98 0.62 -7.59 14.35
CA PRO A 98 1.31 -8.61 15.13
C PRO A 98 2.60 -9.13 14.48
N TRP A 99 3.66 -9.20 15.29
CA TRP A 99 5.08 -9.43 14.93
C TRP A 99 5.42 -10.63 14.06
N SER A 100 4.57 -11.66 14.02
CA SER A 100 4.86 -12.86 13.22
C SER A 100 4.78 -12.63 11.71
N GLN A 101 4.54 -11.39 11.28
CA GLN A 101 4.23 -11.06 9.90
C GLN A 101 4.76 -9.67 9.49
N ARG A 102 5.73 -9.66 8.56
CA ARG A 102 6.11 -8.47 7.80
C ARG A 102 4.96 -8.03 6.92
N VAL A 103 4.74 -6.73 6.90
CA VAL A 103 3.74 -6.07 6.08
C VAL A 103 4.31 -5.68 4.72
N ARG A 104 3.45 -5.61 3.69
CA ARG A 104 3.90 -5.31 2.32
C ARG A 104 3.10 -4.21 1.63
N SER A 105 1.78 -4.30 1.63
CA SER A 105 0.92 -3.35 0.93
C SER A 105 -0.29 -2.99 1.78
N ILE A 106 -0.88 -1.85 1.49
CA ILE A 106 -2.01 -1.27 2.20
C ILE A 106 -2.99 -0.67 1.20
N ALA A 107 -4.29 -0.81 1.48
CA ALA A 107 -5.34 -0.09 0.80
C ALA A 107 -6.36 0.42 1.81
N VAL A 108 -6.87 1.62 1.58
CA VAL A 108 -7.97 2.19 2.36
C VAL A 108 -9.26 2.05 1.55
N ASP A 109 -10.23 1.31 2.10
CA ASP A 109 -11.61 1.32 1.60
C ASP A 109 -12.37 2.45 2.30
N THR A 110 -12.52 3.58 1.62
CA THR A 110 -13.25 4.75 2.15
C THR A 110 -14.75 4.52 2.24
N LYS A 111 -15.31 3.56 1.50
CA LYS A 111 -16.75 3.25 1.51
C LYS A 111 -17.13 2.42 2.72
N SER A 112 -16.30 1.45 3.10
CA SER A 112 -16.53 0.62 4.29
C SER A 112 -15.74 1.08 5.53
N ASN A 113 -14.94 2.15 5.39
CA ASN A 113 -14.04 2.65 6.42
C ASN A 113 -13.13 1.56 6.98
N HIS A 114 -12.52 0.78 6.09
CA HIS A 114 -11.62 -0.31 6.44
C HIS A 114 -10.22 -0.12 5.86
N ILE A 115 -9.25 -0.70 6.54
CA ILE A 115 -7.85 -0.73 6.14
C ILE A 115 -7.46 -2.16 5.84
N LEU A 116 -7.02 -2.38 4.62
CA LEU A 116 -6.62 -3.68 4.11
C LEU A 116 -5.10 -3.74 4.08
N VAL A 117 -4.51 -4.78 4.65
CA VAL A 117 -3.05 -4.95 4.76
C VAL A 117 -2.65 -6.34 4.28
N THR A 118 -1.72 -6.41 3.33
CA THR A 118 -1.10 -7.67 2.91
C THR A 118 0.15 -7.97 3.74
N LYS A 119 0.39 -9.26 3.97
CA LYS A 119 1.49 -9.74 4.80
C LYS A 119 2.34 -10.77 4.07
N ARG A 120 3.65 -10.78 4.35
CA ARG A 120 4.66 -11.51 3.58
C ARG A 120 4.97 -12.91 4.12
N ASP A 121 4.94 -13.10 5.43
CA ASP A 121 5.70 -14.20 6.06
C ASP A 121 4.90 -15.50 6.29
N ARG A 122 3.65 -15.59 5.85
CA ARG A 122 2.90 -16.84 5.83
C ARG A 122 2.54 -17.23 4.40
N VAL A 123 2.68 -18.52 4.10
CA VAL A 123 2.10 -19.16 2.92
C VAL A 123 0.93 -20.00 3.41
N PRO A 124 -0.30 -19.80 2.89
CA PRO A 124 -0.67 -18.80 1.90
C PRO A 124 -0.55 -17.37 2.45
N GLN A 125 -0.20 -16.42 1.59
CA GLN A 125 -0.24 -15.00 1.95
C GLN A 125 -1.70 -14.61 2.26
N GLU A 126 -1.86 -13.77 3.27
CA GLU A 126 -3.15 -13.42 3.86
C GLU A 126 -3.37 -11.91 3.75
N LEU A 127 -4.60 -11.53 3.39
CA LEU A 127 -5.07 -10.15 3.39
C LEU A 127 -5.91 -9.92 4.65
N TYR A 128 -5.47 -8.97 5.48
CA TYR A 128 -6.14 -8.65 6.73
C TYR A 128 -6.90 -7.34 6.60
N ILE A 129 -8.11 -7.32 7.14
CA ILE A 129 -8.99 -6.16 7.16
C ILE A 129 -9.11 -5.67 8.60
N TYR A 130 -8.82 -4.39 8.79
CA TYR A 130 -8.84 -3.71 10.07
C TYR A 130 -9.78 -2.50 10.02
N GLN A 131 -10.27 -2.08 11.17
CA GLN A 131 -10.78 -0.72 11.36
C GLN A 131 -9.61 0.28 11.47
N PRO A 132 -9.83 1.59 11.26
CA PRO A 132 -8.78 2.61 11.37
C PRO A 132 -8.11 2.70 12.74
N ASN A 133 -8.80 2.27 13.80
CA ASN A 133 -8.27 2.17 15.16
C ASN A 133 -7.37 0.94 15.38
N GLY A 134 -7.22 0.07 14.38
CA GLY A 134 -6.45 -1.18 14.45
C GLY A 134 -7.22 -2.41 14.91
N SER A 135 -8.51 -2.30 15.24
CA SER A 135 -9.34 -3.47 15.55
C SER A 135 -9.43 -4.39 14.34
N PHE A 136 -9.13 -5.68 14.54
CA PHE A 136 -9.23 -6.68 13.48
C PHE A 136 -10.69 -6.95 13.13
N VAL A 137 -11.02 -6.94 11.83
CA VAL A 137 -12.36 -7.23 11.32
C VAL A 137 -12.43 -8.67 10.82
N ARG A 138 -11.62 -9.01 9.81
CA ARG A 138 -11.53 -10.37 9.25
C ARG A 138 -10.29 -10.53 8.38
N LYS A 139 -9.99 -11.77 7.98
CA LYS A 139 -9.00 -12.08 6.94
C LYS A 139 -9.67 -12.68 5.71
N LEU A 140 -9.05 -12.50 4.56
CA LEU A 140 -9.39 -13.19 3.32
C LEU A 140 -8.35 -14.28 3.08
N GLU A 141 -8.82 -15.53 2.97
CA GLU A 141 -7.98 -16.72 2.81
C GLU A 141 -7.69 -17.02 1.33
N ASN A 142 -6.62 -17.78 1.04
CA ASN A 142 -6.20 -18.17 -0.32
C ASN A 142 -5.88 -17.01 -1.26
N SER A 143 -5.40 -15.92 -0.68
CA SER A 143 -5.57 -14.58 -1.19
C SER A 143 -4.24 -13.80 -1.21
N PHE A 144 -3.56 -13.93 -2.34
CA PHE A 144 -2.77 -12.86 -2.98
C PHE A 144 -1.33 -12.61 -2.59
N SER A 145 -0.56 -12.24 -3.61
CA SER A 145 0.81 -11.76 -3.54
C SER A 145 0.91 -10.23 -3.46
N GLU A 146 1.97 -9.72 -2.83
CA GLU A 146 2.62 -8.41 -3.03
C GLU A 146 1.78 -7.11 -2.88
N SER A 147 0.62 -6.95 -3.53
CA SER A 147 -0.12 -5.69 -3.61
C SER A 147 -1.65 -5.82 -3.50
N VAL A 148 -2.28 -4.81 -2.89
CA VAL A 148 -3.74 -4.67 -2.76
C VAL A 148 -4.16 -3.23 -3.07
N VAL A 149 -5.28 -3.07 -3.76
CA VAL A 149 -6.00 -1.79 -3.89
C VAL A 149 -7.50 -2.00 -3.79
N VAL A 150 -8.22 -0.92 -3.47
CA VAL A 150 -9.68 -0.90 -3.44
C VAL A 150 -10.15 0.15 -4.43
N ASN A 151 -11.06 -0.22 -5.33
CA ASN A 151 -11.62 0.72 -6.30
C ASN A 151 -12.82 1.48 -5.70
N ARG A 152 -13.36 2.47 -6.43
CA ARG A 152 -14.51 3.29 -6.00
C ARG A 152 -15.79 2.49 -5.72
N ALA A 153 -15.98 1.33 -6.34
CA ALA A 153 -17.13 0.47 -6.05
C ALA A 153 -16.99 -0.26 -4.69
N GLY A 154 -15.77 -0.28 -4.13
CA GLY A 154 -15.39 -1.05 -2.96
C GLY A 154 -14.83 -2.44 -3.30
N ASN A 155 -14.64 -2.76 -4.58
CA ASN A 155 -14.05 -4.03 -4.95
C ASN A 155 -12.58 -4.05 -4.54
N ILE A 156 -12.13 -5.20 -4.05
CA ILE A 156 -10.77 -5.45 -3.60
C ILE A 156 -10.02 -6.10 -4.78
N LEU A 157 -8.95 -5.46 -5.23
CA LEU A 157 -8.11 -5.93 -6.32
C LEU A 157 -6.74 -6.27 -5.79
N THR A 158 -6.22 -7.40 -6.23
CA THR A 158 -4.98 -7.96 -5.70
C THR A 158 -4.25 -8.76 -6.77
N THR A 159 -2.93 -8.87 -6.63
CA THR A 159 -2.08 -9.57 -7.59
C THR A 159 -1.65 -10.92 -7.06
N LYS A 160 -1.80 -12.04 -7.78
CA LYS A 160 -1.33 -13.37 -7.35
C LYS A 160 -0.86 -14.17 -8.54
N CYS A 161 0.28 -14.86 -8.43
CA CYS A 161 0.76 -15.80 -9.46
C CYS A 161 0.64 -15.25 -10.88
N ASN A 162 1.10 -14.01 -11.10
CA ASN A 162 1.01 -13.33 -12.39
C ASN A 162 -0.42 -13.08 -12.89
N MET A 163 -1.42 -12.94 -12.01
CA MET A 163 -2.80 -12.57 -12.33
C MET A 163 -3.28 -11.46 -11.41
N VAL A 164 -4.26 -10.68 -11.90
CA VAL A 164 -5.08 -9.82 -11.04
C VAL A 164 -6.35 -10.58 -10.68
N HIS A 165 -6.66 -10.60 -9.39
CA HIS A 165 -7.91 -11.14 -8.87
C HIS A 165 -8.75 -10.02 -8.26
N VAL A 166 -10.05 -10.04 -8.55
CA VAL A 166 -11.01 -9.02 -8.13
C VAL A 166 -12.07 -9.67 -7.26
N TYR A 167 -12.32 -9.08 -6.10
CA TYR A 167 -13.29 -9.51 -5.10
C TYR A 167 -14.27 -8.38 -4.81
N ASN A 168 -15.47 -8.71 -4.40
CA ASN A 168 -16.36 -7.71 -3.82
C ASN A 168 -15.91 -7.33 -2.39
N GLN A 169 -16.62 -6.41 -1.77
CA GLN A 169 -16.37 -5.96 -0.41
C GLN A 169 -16.45 -7.04 0.67
N THR A 170 -17.09 -8.18 0.44
CA THR A 170 -17.16 -9.28 1.41
C THR A 170 -15.99 -10.26 1.25
N GLY A 171 -15.31 -10.23 0.10
CA GLY A 171 -14.28 -11.21 -0.26
C GLY A 171 -14.75 -12.32 -1.19
N TYR A 172 -15.95 -12.19 -1.76
CA TYR A 172 -16.42 -13.10 -2.78
C TYR A 172 -15.70 -12.81 -4.11
N PRO A 173 -15.12 -13.83 -4.78
CA PRO A 173 -14.43 -13.65 -6.06
C PRO A 173 -15.41 -13.20 -7.14
N LEU A 174 -15.07 -12.12 -7.85
CA LEU A 174 -15.86 -11.62 -8.98
C LEU A 174 -15.29 -12.13 -10.31
N PHE A 175 -14.01 -11.86 -10.57
CA PHE A 175 -13.31 -12.30 -11.78
C PHE A 175 -11.79 -12.18 -11.60
N SER A 176 -11.03 -12.65 -12.59
CA SER A 176 -9.57 -12.52 -12.61
C SER A 176 -9.08 -12.33 -14.05
N PHE A 177 -7.98 -11.62 -14.24
CA PHE A 177 -7.46 -11.30 -15.57
C PHE A 177 -5.92 -11.19 -15.60
N ALA A 178 -5.37 -11.12 -16.81
CA ALA A 178 -3.95 -10.98 -17.12
C ALA A 178 -3.07 -12.11 -16.54
N GLY A 179 -3.22 -13.36 -17.04
CA GLY A 179 -2.48 -14.56 -16.63
C GLY A 179 -1.43 -15.05 -17.64
N HIS A 180 -0.76 -16.16 -17.30
CA HIS A 180 0.33 -16.77 -18.07
C HIS A 180 -0.09 -17.12 -19.52
N GLY A 181 0.61 -16.59 -20.52
CA GLY A 181 0.47 -16.92 -21.95
C GLY A 181 1.24 -15.95 -22.85
N ASP A 182 1.64 -16.37 -24.06
CA ASP A 182 2.38 -15.60 -25.09
C ASP A 182 1.59 -14.42 -25.72
N SER A 183 0.65 -13.85 -24.98
CA SER A 183 -0.11 -12.67 -25.39
C SER A 183 0.58 -11.40 -24.91
N ALA A 184 0.46 -10.31 -25.68
CA ALA A 184 0.96 -8.98 -25.30
C ALA A 184 0.39 -8.42 -23.97
N SER A 185 -0.55 -9.13 -23.33
CA SER A 185 -1.21 -8.79 -22.06
C SER A 185 -0.81 -9.64 -20.86
N ALA A 186 0.18 -10.53 -20.98
CA ALA A 186 0.62 -11.37 -19.85
C ALA A 186 1.44 -10.57 -18.82
N LEU A 187 1.16 -10.84 -17.54
CA LEU A 187 1.94 -10.27 -16.44
C LEU A 187 3.12 -11.19 -16.10
N THR A 188 4.27 -10.61 -15.84
CA THR A 188 5.45 -11.26 -15.30
C THR A 188 5.83 -10.58 -13.99
N TYR A 189 5.67 -11.28 -12.85
CA TYR A 189 5.96 -10.76 -11.51
C TYR A 189 5.33 -9.38 -11.24
N PRO A 190 3.99 -9.25 -11.19
CA PRO A 190 3.35 -7.98 -10.88
C PRO A 190 3.81 -7.45 -9.51
N LYS A 191 4.20 -6.17 -9.45
CA LYS A 191 4.74 -5.52 -8.25
C LYS A 191 3.85 -4.42 -7.69
N GLY A 192 3.03 -3.80 -8.53
CA GLY A 192 2.14 -2.72 -8.14
C GLY A 192 0.87 -2.76 -8.96
N ILE A 193 -0.22 -2.36 -8.33
CA ILE A 193 -1.54 -2.21 -8.92
C ILE A 193 -2.12 -0.89 -8.44
N CYS A 194 -2.81 -0.16 -9.31
CA CYS A 194 -3.60 1.01 -8.93
C CYS A 194 -4.84 1.14 -9.81
N THR A 195 -5.77 2.00 -9.40
CA THR A 195 -7.00 2.27 -10.15
C THR A 195 -7.21 3.77 -10.30
N ASP A 196 -7.78 4.21 -11.42
CA ASP A 196 -8.19 5.59 -11.59
C ASP A 196 -9.67 5.82 -11.20
N THR A 197 -10.10 7.07 -11.35
CA THR A 197 -11.46 7.52 -11.03
C THR A 197 -12.54 7.00 -11.98
N SER A 198 -12.14 6.57 -13.18
CA SER A 198 -12.99 6.01 -14.23
C SER A 198 -13.13 4.49 -14.12
N GLY A 199 -12.36 3.86 -13.22
CA GLY A 199 -12.38 2.42 -12.98
C GLY A 199 -11.35 1.63 -13.79
N HIS A 200 -10.43 2.30 -14.49
CA HIS A 200 -9.31 1.61 -15.12
C HIS A 200 -8.36 1.04 -14.07
N ILE A 201 -7.73 -0.08 -14.40
CA ILE A 201 -6.79 -0.80 -13.53
C ILE A 201 -5.43 -0.79 -14.23
N PHE A 202 -4.41 -0.28 -13.55
CA PHE A 202 -3.04 -0.28 -14.02
C PHE A 202 -2.24 -1.27 -13.19
N VAL A 203 -1.45 -2.12 -13.86
CA VAL A 203 -0.61 -3.12 -13.21
C VAL A 203 0.78 -2.98 -13.78
N VAL A 204 1.79 -2.99 -12.92
CA VAL A 204 3.19 -2.98 -13.32
C VAL A 204 3.82 -4.35 -13.08
N SER A 205 4.40 -4.91 -14.13
CA SER A 205 5.16 -6.19 -14.16
C SER A 205 6.65 -5.92 -14.36
N ARG A 206 7.50 -6.89 -13.99
CA ARG A 206 8.90 -6.91 -14.43
C ARG A 206 8.98 -7.58 -15.79
N GLY A 207 9.51 -6.89 -16.79
CA GLY A 207 9.98 -7.52 -18.03
C GLY A 207 11.15 -8.46 -17.80
#